data_AF-A0A418BSY2-F1
#
_entry.id   AF-A0A418BSY2-F1
#
_cell.length_a   1.000
_cell.length_b   1.000
_cell.length_c   1.000
_cell.angle_alpha   90.00
_cell.angle_beta   90.00
_cell.angle_gamma   90.00
#
_symmetry.space_group_name_H-M   'P 1'
#
loop_
_entity.id
_entity.type
_entity.pdbx_description
1 polymer ?
#
loop_
_entity_poly.entity_id
_entity_poly.type
_entity_poly.pdbx_seq_one_letter_code
_entity_poly.pdbx_strand_id
1 'polypeptide(L)'
;MGACVLDNMPDQMIYRHTITNPDETVNYLGREYNDGPDRVVFVGQNIHDDAIVPCGSRQRNRMAWVVLDRLTPCHTRVRILHLNSHFFTKHGYVSLEDEARYWGGDVGTGDDASKLVKFQKHVTVMGDDVARLCRNKFENACASQLQQIDDPPRAPTVLDDSMCQPCIPHLVM
;
A
#
# COMPACT_ATOMS: atom_id res chain seq x y z
N MET A 1 -5.35 11.29 -4.24
CA MET A 1 -6.58 10.62 -4.70
C MET A 1 -6.14 9.51 -5.64
N GLY A 2 -6.43 8.23 -5.35
CA GLY A 2 -5.96 7.11 -6.19
C GLY A 2 -7.05 6.71 -7.16
N ALA A 3 -6.78 6.76 -8.47
CA ALA A 3 -7.69 6.27 -9.49
C ALA A 3 -7.54 4.74 -9.63
N CYS A 4 -8.67 4.03 -9.73
CA CYS A 4 -8.70 2.64 -10.19
C CYS A 4 -8.65 2.70 -11.72
N VAL A 5 -7.61 2.11 -12.33
CA VAL A 5 -7.32 2.23 -13.77
C VAL A 5 -7.78 0.97 -14.54
N LEU A 6 -8.22 -0.08 -13.85
CA LEU A 6 -8.64 -1.34 -14.46
C LEU A 6 -10.18 -1.48 -14.44
N ASP A 7 -10.77 -1.56 -15.62
CA ASP A 7 -12.19 -1.87 -15.81
C ASP A 7 -12.45 -3.39 -15.62
N ASN A 8 -13.67 -3.75 -15.23
CA ASN A 8 -14.15 -5.15 -15.10
C ASN A 8 -13.34 -6.03 -14.11
N MET A 9 -12.84 -5.44 -13.04
CA MET A 9 -12.22 -6.20 -11.95
C MET A 9 -13.28 -7.06 -11.26
N PRO A 10 -13.00 -8.33 -10.91
CA PRO A 10 -13.91 -9.12 -10.08
C PRO A 10 -14.24 -8.37 -8.79
N ASP A 11 -15.44 -8.56 -8.23
CA ASP A 11 -16.01 -7.79 -7.10
C ASP A 11 -15.12 -7.67 -5.84
N GLN A 12 -14.05 -8.45 -5.75
CA GLN A 12 -13.11 -8.51 -4.63
C GLN A 12 -11.67 -8.13 -4.99
N MET A 13 -11.43 -7.60 -6.19
CA MET A 13 -10.11 -7.22 -6.68
C MET A 13 -10.02 -5.69 -6.81
N ILE A 14 -8.92 -5.13 -6.31
CA ILE A 14 -8.68 -3.69 -6.27
C ILE A 14 -7.35 -3.41 -6.95
N TYR A 15 -7.35 -2.46 -7.88
CA TYR A 15 -6.13 -1.86 -8.40
C TYR A 15 -6.00 -0.42 -7.93
N ARG A 16 -4.79 -0.01 -7.56
CA ARG A 16 -4.49 1.36 -7.15
C ARG A 16 -3.13 1.79 -7.66
N HIS A 17 -3.13 2.78 -8.54
CA HIS A 17 -1.92 3.51 -8.88
C HIS A 17 -1.64 4.59 -7.83
N THR A 18 -0.44 4.58 -7.26
CA THR A 18 0.01 5.58 -6.27
C THR A 18 1.37 6.11 -6.67
N ILE A 19 1.51 7.43 -6.73
CA ILE A 19 2.80 8.11 -6.88
C ILE A 19 3.28 8.42 -5.47
N THR A 20 4.36 7.76 -5.03
CA THR A 20 4.95 7.99 -3.70
C THR A 20 5.87 9.20 -3.71
N ASN A 21 6.65 9.33 -4.78
CA ASN A 21 7.52 10.46 -5.11
C ASN A 21 7.77 10.43 -6.64
N PRO A 22 8.42 11.46 -7.22
CA PRO A 22 8.65 11.52 -8.67
C PRO A 22 9.41 10.31 -9.26
N ASP A 23 10.23 9.63 -8.45
CA ASP A 23 11.04 8.49 -8.86
C ASP A 23 10.39 7.14 -8.57
N GLU A 24 9.30 7.08 -7.79
CA GLU A 24 8.71 5.85 -7.30
C GLU A 24 7.18 5.88 -7.39
N THR A 25 6.68 5.01 -8.27
CA THR A 25 5.26 4.69 -8.38
C THR A 25 4.99 3.27 -7.86
N VAL A 26 3.76 3.03 -7.40
CA VAL A 26 3.29 1.74 -6.93
C VAL A 26 1.96 1.43 -7.59
N ASN A 27 1.95 0.42 -8.46
CA ASN A 27 0.74 -0.12 -9.09
C ASN A 27 0.25 -1.30 -8.25
N TYR A 28 -0.46 -1.03 -7.16
CA TYR A 28 -0.90 -2.06 -6.22
C TYR A 28 -2.11 -2.82 -6.76
N LEU A 29 -2.02 -4.14 -6.77
CA LEU A 29 -3.11 -5.07 -7.05
C LEU A 29 -3.40 -5.89 -5.80
N GLY A 30 -4.60 -5.72 -5.25
CA GLY A 30 -5.08 -6.42 -4.07
C GLY A 30 -6.28 -7.30 -4.39
N ARG A 31 -6.45 -8.37 -3.62
CA ARG A 31 -7.66 -9.19 -3.64
C ARG A 31 -8.00 -9.76 -2.26
N GLU A 32 -9.28 -9.85 -1.97
CA GLU A 32 -9.83 -10.56 -0.81
C GLU A 32 -10.14 -12.02 -1.14
N TYR A 33 -9.89 -12.90 -0.17
CA TYR A 33 -10.21 -14.33 -0.21
C TYR A 33 -10.90 -14.74 1.09
N ASN A 34 -12.05 -15.41 0.94
CA ASN A 34 -12.76 -16.04 2.06
C ASN A 34 -12.24 -17.48 2.22
N ASP A 35 -11.62 -17.77 3.35
CA ASP A 35 -10.98 -19.07 3.68
C ASP A 35 -11.79 -19.77 4.77
N GLY A 36 -13.03 -20.13 4.43
CA GLY A 36 -14.00 -20.66 5.40
C GLY A 36 -14.75 -19.58 6.19
N PRO A 37 -15.52 -19.97 7.21
CA PRO A 37 -16.45 -19.06 7.91
C PRO A 37 -15.78 -18.13 8.93
N ASP A 38 -14.53 -18.41 9.31
CA ASP A 38 -13.82 -17.75 10.41
C ASP A 38 -12.57 -17.01 9.94
N ARG A 39 -12.33 -16.92 8.62
CA ARG A 39 -11.08 -16.38 8.11
C ARG A 39 -11.22 -15.66 6.78
N VAL A 40 -10.65 -14.47 6.74
CA VAL A 40 -10.51 -13.65 5.52
C VAL A 40 -9.04 -13.33 5.32
N VAL A 41 -8.58 -13.46 4.09
CA VAL A 41 -7.21 -13.20 3.68
C VAL A 41 -7.21 -12.13 2.60
N PHE A 42 -6.52 -11.02 2.83
CA PHE A 42 -6.21 -10.04 1.81
C PHE A 42 -4.80 -10.29 1.32
N VAL A 43 -4.65 -10.39 0.00
CA VAL A 43 -3.34 -10.53 -0.65
C VAL A 43 -3.14 -9.34 -1.58
N GLY A 44 -1.96 -8.75 -1.50
CA GLY A 44 -1.54 -7.65 -2.35
C GLY A 44 -0.20 -7.93 -2.99
N GLN A 45 -0.03 -7.47 -4.22
CA GLN A 45 1.26 -7.37 -4.90
C GLN A 45 1.29 -6.09 -5.73
N ASN A 46 2.46 -5.65 -6.20
CA ASN A 46 2.50 -4.61 -7.22
C ASN A 46 2.75 -5.19 -8.61
N ILE A 47 2.16 -4.54 -9.60
CA ILE A 47 2.55 -4.67 -11.01
C ILE A 47 3.78 -3.79 -11.20
N HIS A 48 4.82 -4.33 -11.84
CA HIS A 48 6.02 -3.56 -12.17
C HIS A 48 5.75 -2.68 -13.39
N ASP A 49 5.48 -3.29 -14.53
CA ASP A 49 5.29 -2.57 -15.77
C ASP A 49 3.80 -2.56 -16.15
N ASP A 50 3.23 -1.37 -16.24
CA ASP A 50 1.86 -1.13 -16.66
C ASP A 50 1.91 -0.18 -17.86
N ALA A 51 1.67 -0.71 -19.06
CA ALA A 51 1.91 -0.01 -20.32
C ALA A 51 1.08 1.27 -20.49
N ILE A 52 0.00 1.43 -19.72
CA ILE A 52 -0.92 2.58 -19.83
C ILE A 52 -0.69 3.62 -18.73
N VAL A 53 0.20 3.37 -17.76
CA VAL A 53 0.46 4.28 -16.65
C VAL A 53 1.95 4.63 -16.56
N PRO A 54 2.33 5.90 -16.36
CA PRO A 54 3.72 6.27 -16.16
C PRO A 54 4.36 5.51 -14.99
N CYS A 55 5.54 4.97 -15.25
CA CYS A 55 6.34 4.28 -14.26
C CYS A 55 7.46 5.20 -13.73
N GLY A 56 7.68 5.18 -12.41
CA GLY A 56 8.85 5.80 -11.80
C GLY A 56 10.16 5.18 -12.30
N SER A 57 11.26 5.91 -12.15
CA SER A 57 12.60 5.44 -12.52
C SER A 57 13.08 4.25 -11.67
N ARG A 58 12.54 4.12 -10.45
CA ARG A 58 12.88 3.10 -9.45
C ARG A 58 11.67 2.23 -9.09
N GLN A 59 11.92 0.92 -8.99
CA GLN A 59 10.91 -0.08 -8.65
C GLN A 59 11.42 -1.09 -7.64
N ARG A 60 10.51 -1.78 -6.97
CA ARG A 60 10.78 -3.00 -6.20
C ARG A 60 9.51 -3.85 -6.16
N ASN A 61 9.69 -5.15 -5.94
CA ASN A 61 8.58 -6.03 -5.65
C ASN A 61 8.07 -5.76 -4.23
N ARG A 62 6.76 -5.63 -4.10
CA ARG A 62 6.05 -5.43 -2.85
C ARG A 62 4.95 -6.45 -2.77
N MET A 63 4.90 -7.16 -1.66
CA MET A 63 3.81 -8.09 -1.38
C MET A 63 3.26 -7.84 0.01
N ALA A 64 1.97 -8.01 0.16
CA ALA A 64 1.24 -7.82 1.40
C ALA A 64 0.30 -9.00 1.64
N TRP A 65 0.29 -9.52 2.87
CA TRP A 65 -0.74 -10.43 3.34
C TRP A 65 -1.31 -9.89 4.63
N VAL A 66 -2.64 -9.76 4.67
CA VAL A 66 -3.38 -9.48 5.90
C VAL A 66 -4.32 -10.65 6.14
N VAL A 67 -4.15 -11.33 7.26
CA VAL A 67 -5.00 -12.44 7.67
C VAL A 67 -5.81 -12.01 8.89
N LEU A 68 -7.12 -12.13 8.77
CA LEU A 68 -8.07 -11.93 9.85
C LEU A 68 -8.64 -13.29 10.24
N ASP A 69 -8.35 -13.77 11.44
CA ASP A 69 -8.99 -14.97 12.00
C ASP A 69 -9.97 -14.55 13.10
N ARG A 70 -11.23 -14.96 12.99
CA ARG A 70 -12.20 -14.83 14.07
C ARG A 70 -11.87 -15.84 15.16
N LEU A 71 -11.61 -15.36 16.37
CA LEU A 71 -11.37 -16.20 17.55
C LEU A 71 -12.65 -16.37 18.37
N THR A 72 -13.43 -15.31 18.50
CA THR A 72 -14.77 -15.27 19.13
C THR A 72 -15.64 -14.26 18.36
N PRO A 73 -16.95 -14.17 18.62
CA PRO A 73 -17.80 -13.17 17.98
C PRO A 73 -17.31 -11.72 18.11
N CYS A 74 -16.52 -11.41 19.16
CA CYS A 74 -16.03 -10.07 19.44
C CYS A 74 -14.49 -9.95 19.39
N HIS A 75 -13.77 -11.01 19.00
CA HIS A 75 -12.30 -10.99 18.93
C HIS A 75 -11.81 -11.53 17.60
N THR A 76 -11.01 -10.72 16.92
CA THR A 76 -10.33 -11.07 15.67
C THR A 76 -8.82 -10.96 15.87
N ARG A 77 -8.08 -11.98 15.45
CA ARG A 77 -6.63 -11.94 15.37
C ARG A 77 -6.22 -11.40 14.01
N VAL A 78 -5.39 -10.37 14.01
CA VAL A 78 -4.85 -9.76 12.78
C VAL A 78 -3.37 -10.13 12.64
N ARG A 79 -2.98 -10.68 11.50
CA ARG A 79 -1.59 -10.97 11.13
C ARG A 79 -1.26 -10.26 9.83
N ILE A 80 -0.20 -9.46 9.83
CA ILE A 80 0.20 -8.64 8.69
C ILE A 80 1.64 -9.01 8.32
N LEU A 81 1.85 -9.35 7.05
CA LEU A 81 3.17 -9.55 6.46
C LEU A 81 3.34 -8.59 5.29
N HIS A 82 4.38 -7.76 5.35
CA HIS A 82 4.80 -6.93 4.23
C HIS A 82 6.21 -7.33 3.80
N LEU A 83 6.38 -7.58 2.52
CA LEU A 83 7.66 -7.90 1.91
C LEU A 83 8.01 -6.82 0.89
N ASN A 84 9.24 -6.35 0.94
CA ASN A 84 9.82 -5.47 -0.07
C ASN A 84 11.10 -6.15 -0.58
N SER A 85 11.27 -6.24 -1.89
CA SER A 85 12.54 -6.63 -2.48
C SER A 85 13.53 -5.47 -2.52
N HIS A 86 14.76 -5.78 -2.89
CA HIS A 86 15.76 -4.81 -3.33
C HIS A 86 15.20 -3.92 -4.45
N PHE A 87 15.54 -2.63 -4.44
CA PHE A 87 15.19 -1.73 -5.53
C PHE A 87 15.96 -2.08 -6.81
N PHE A 88 15.32 -1.83 -7.94
CA PHE A 88 15.88 -1.96 -9.27
C PHE A 88 15.36 -0.86 -10.18
N THR A 89 16.06 -0.67 -11.28
CA THR A 89 15.69 0.21 -12.39
C THR A 89 15.67 -0.61 -13.68
N LYS A 90 15.37 0.03 -14.82
CA LYS A 90 15.53 -0.59 -16.14
C LYS A 90 16.96 -1.08 -16.45
N HIS A 91 17.96 -0.65 -15.67
CA HIS A 91 19.36 -1.03 -15.81
C HIS A 91 19.81 -2.14 -14.85
N GLY A 92 18.90 -2.67 -14.01
CA GLY A 92 19.20 -3.69 -13.01
C GLY A 92 19.05 -3.19 -11.58
N TYR A 93 19.52 -4.00 -10.63
CA TYR A 93 19.49 -3.68 -9.21
C TYR A 93 20.33 -2.45 -8.87
N VAL A 94 19.87 -1.68 -7.89
CA VAL A 94 20.63 -0.52 -7.40
C VAL A 94 21.77 -0.97 -6.49
N SER A 95 22.73 -0.09 -6.20
CA SER A 95 23.79 -0.42 -5.24
C SER A 95 23.23 -0.41 -3.81
N LEU A 96 23.92 -1.07 -2.87
CA LEU A 96 23.53 -1.06 -1.46
C LEU A 96 23.52 0.35 -0.87
N GLU A 97 24.41 1.23 -1.33
CA GLU A 97 24.47 2.64 -0.93
C GLU A 97 23.27 3.43 -1.46
N ASP A 98 22.86 3.20 -2.70
CA ASP A 98 21.64 3.80 -3.26
C ASP A 98 20.41 3.28 -2.52
N GLU A 99 20.31 1.97 -2.30
CA GLU A 99 19.24 1.36 -1.51
C GLU A 99 19.15 2.01 -0.13
N ALA A 100 20.26 2.08 0.61
CA ALA A 100 20.29 2.71 1.93
C ALA A 100 19.81 4.17 1.89
N ARG A 101 20.28 4.97 0.92
CA ARG A 101 19.85 6.36 0.74
C ARG A 101 18.36 6.48 0.47
N TYR A 102 17.78 5.56 -0.30
CA TYR A 102 16.34 5.54 -0.58
C TYR A 102 15.50 5.21 0.65
N TRP A 103 16.07 4.49 1.61
CA TRP A 103 15.49 4.25 2.94
C TRP A 103 15.85 5.36 3.95
N GLY A 104 16.45 6.47 3.52
CA GLY A 104 16.86 7.58 4.38
C GLY A 104 18.05 7.27 5.29
N GLY A 105 18.82 6.22 4.97
CA GLY A 105 20.01 5.81 5.70
C GLY A 105 21.31 6.06 4.93
N ASP A 106 22.42 5.83 5.60
CA ASP A 106 23.77 5.83 5.03
C ASP A 106 24.58 4.67 5.61
N VAL A 107 25.17 3.86 4.73
CA VAL A 107 26.04 2.73 5.11
C VAL A 107 27.50 3.15 5.27
N GLY A 108 27.85 4.35 4.81
CA GLY A 108 29.20 4.91 4.84
C GLY A 108 30.20 4.09 4.02
N THR A 109 31.47 4.23 4.39
CA THR A 109 32.58 3.46 3.80
C THR A 109 32.82 2.15 4.55
N GLY A 110 33.46 1.19 3.88
CA GLY A 110 33.76 -0.14 4.42
C GLY A 110 33.57 -1.23 3.38
N ASP A 111 33.82 -2.48 3.78
CA ASP A 111 33.49 -3.66 3.01
C ASP A 111 31.97 -3.90 2.96
N ASP A 112 31.52 -4.70 1.99
CA ASP A 112 30.10 -4.93 1.74
C ASP A 112 29.39 -5.63 2.90
N ALA A 113 30.08 -6.50 3.65
CA ALA A 113 29.47 -7.18 4.79
C ALA A 113 29.17 -6.19 5.92
N SER A 114 30.13 -5.31 6.23
CA SER A 114 29.95 -4.23 7.21
C SER A 114 28.82 -3.27 6.80
N LYS A 115 28.74 -2.91 5.52
CA LYS A 115 27.64 -2.08 4.99
C LYS A 115 26.28 -2.77 5.10
N LEU A 116 26.21 -4.06 4.77
CA LEU A 116 24.96 -4.82 4.84
C LEU A 116 24.44 -4.90 6.28
N VAL A 117 25.31 -5.12 7.26
CA VAL A 117 24.91 -5.11 8.69
C VAL A 117 24.35 -3.76 9.11
N LYS A 118 24.99 -2.66 8.69
CA LYS A 118 24.48 -1.30 8.96
C LYS A 118 23.11 -1.08 8.33
N PHE A 119 22.94 -1.46 7.06
CA PHE A 119 21.68 -1.33 6.36
C PHE A 119 20.57 -2.16 7.01
N GLN A 120 20.86 -3.43 7.35
CA GLN A 120 19.92 -4.29 8.07
C GLN A 120 19.47 -3.67 9.39
N LYS A 121 20.40 -3.15 10.18
CA LYS A 121 20.08 -2.47 11.45
C LYS A 121 19.16 -1.25 11.22
N HIS A 122 19.47 -0.43 10.21
CA HIS A 122 18.64 0.73 9.84
C HIS A 122 17.22 0.32 9.44
N VAL A 123 17.11 -0.67 8.55
CA VAL A 123 15.81 -1.17 8.06
C VAL A 123 15.00 -1.85 9.16
N THR A 124 15.64 -2.55 10.11
CA THR A 124 14.92 -3.13 11.27
C THR A 124 14.26 -2.04 12.11
N VAL A 125 14.98 -0.98 12.47
CA VAL A 125 14.41 0.13 13.25
C VAL A 125 13.26 0.81 12.49
N MET A 126 13.47 1.09 11.20
CA MET A 126 12.42 1.65 10.36
C MET A 126 11.20 0.72 10.23
N GLY A 127 11.44 -0.59 10.16
CA GLY A 127 10.41 -1.60 10.07
C GLY A 127 9.50 -1.60 11.29
N ASP A 128 10.05 -1.45 12.49
CA ASP A 128 9.28 -1.36 13.73
C ASP A 128 8.37 -0.11 13.75
N ASP A 129 8.89 1.03 13.31
CA ASP A 129 8.13 2.27 13.21
C ASP A 129 6.98 2.17 12.19
N VAL A 130 7.26 1.58 11.02
CA VAL A 130 6.24 1.33 9.99
C VAL A 130 5.19 0.34 10.50
N ALA A 131 5.60 -0.73 11.18
CA ALA A 131 4.68 -1.71 11.74
C ALA A 131 3.74 -1.07 12.78
N ARG A 132 4.27 -0.18 13.64
CA ARG A 132 3.46 0.60 14.59
C ARG A 132 2.49 1.53 13.87
N LEU A 133 2.94 2.26 12.86
CA LEU A 133 2.07 3.16 12.08
C LEU A 133 0.95 2.41 11.36
N CYS A 134 1.27 1.28 10.72
CA CYS A 134 0.29 0.44 10.04
C CYS A 134 -0.75 -0.12 11.02
N ARG A 135 -0.32 -0.56 12.21
CA ARG A 135 -1.23 -1.03 13.26
C ARG A 135 -2.20 0.06 13.69
N ASN A 136 -1.69 1.25 14.02
CA ASN A 136 -2.52 2.38 14.45
C ASN A 136 -3.53 2.79 13.37
N LYS A 137 -3.10 2.82 12.09
CA LYS A 137 -4.00 3.12 10.96
C LYS A 137 -5.10 2.07 10.81
N PHE A 138 -4.75 0.80 10.96
CA PHE A 138 -5.73 -0.29 10.89
C PHE A 138 -6.75 -0.20 12.04
N GLU A 139 -6.27 -0.04 13.27
CA GLU A 139 -7.14 0.08 14.46
C GLU A 139 -8.07 1.29 14.35
N ASN A 140 -7.56 2.44 13.91
CA ASN A 140 -8.38 3.63 13.70
C ASN A 140 -9.42 3.43 12.59
N ALA A 141 -9.07 2.77 11.49
CA ALA A 141 -10.02 2.47 10.42
C ALA A 141 -11.15 1.56 10.90
N CYS A 142 -10.83 0.52 11.68
CA CYS A 142 -11.83 -0.34 12.31
C CYS A 142 -12.73 0.45 13.26
N ALA A 143 -12.16 1.30 14.12
CA ALA A 143 -12.93 2.12 15.05
C ALA A 143 -13.90 3.08 14.33
N SER A 144 -13.43 3.75 13.27
CA SER A 144 -14.29 4.62 12.46
C SER A 144 -15.41 3.89 11.75
N GLN A 145 -15.18 2.67 11.26
CA GLN A 145 -16.24 1.86 10.67
C GLN A 145 -17.28 1.40 11.69
N LEU A 146 -16.86 1.04 12.91
CA LEU A 146 -17.80 0.70 13.98
C LEU A 146 -18.70 1.89 14.34
N GLN A 147 -18.14 3.10 14.42
CA GLN A 147 -18.94 4.31 14.65
C GLN A 147 -19.98 4.57 13.55
N GLN A 148 -19.64 4.30 12.28
CA GLN A 148 -20.58 4.44 11.16
C GLN A 148 -21.69 3.39 11.15
N ILE A 149 -21.46 2.20 11.73
CA ILE A 149 -22.47 1.15 11.88
C ILE A 149 -23.46 1.52 13.00
N ASP A 150 -22.98 2.18 14.06
CA ASP A 150 -23.79 2.60 15.20
C ASP A 150 -24.59 3.89 14.93
N ASP A 151 -24.21 4.68 13.91
CA ASP A 151 -24.97 5.84 13.46
C ASP A 151 -26.23 5.40 12.67
N PRO A 152 -27.42 5.97 12.95
CA PRO A 152 -28.62 5.68 12.16
C PRO A 152 -28.38 6.05 10.69
N PRO A 153 -28.96 5.29 9.72
CA PRO A 153 -28.69 5.52 8.31
C PRO A 153 -29.01 6.96 7.94
N ARG A 154 -28.00 7.68 7.48
CA ARG A 154 -28.17 9.05 6.98
C ARG A 154 -29.11 8.97 5.79
N ALA A 155 -30.22 9.71 5.85
CA ALA A 155 -31.18 9.77 4.76
C ALA A 155 -30.45 10.09 3.44
N PRO A 156 -30.77 9.40 2.34
CA PRO A 156 -30.10 9.64 1.07
C PRO A 156 -30.28 11.11 0.68
N THR A 157 -29.17 11.82 0.54
CA THR A 157 -29.17 13.16 -0.03
C THR A 157 -29.70 13.01 -1.46
N VAL A 158 -30.89 13.54 -1.72
CA VAL A 158 -31.44 13.63 -3.08
C VAL A 158 -30.44 14.47 -3.88
N LEU A 159 -29.77 13.84 -4.85
CA LEU A 159 -29.00 14.55 -5.85
C LEU A 159 -30.01 15.32 -6.71
N ASP A 160 -29.95 16.64 -6.63
CA ASP A 160 -30.66 17.54 -7.53
C ASP A 160 -29.99 17.45 -8.91
N ASP A 161 -30.72 16.91 -9.88
CA ASP A 161 -30.29 16.71 -11.28
C ASP A 161 -30.22 18.01 -12.10
N SER A 162 -30.33 19.18 -11.47
CA SER A 162 -30.11 20.46 -12.14
C SER A 162 -28.65 20.88 -12.04
N MET A 163 -27.84 20.51 -13.05
CA MET A 163 -26.77 21.31 -13.67
C MET A 163 -25.81 20.37 -14.43
N CYS A 164 -26.22 19.99 -15.64
CA CYS A 164 -25.30 19.48 -16.66
C CYS A 164 -24.43 20.61 -17.23
N GLN A 165 -23.14 20.31 -17.44
CA GLN A 165 -22.13 20.97 -18.29
C GLN A 165 -21.34 22.20 -17.73
N PRO A 166 -20.20 22.59 -18.34
CA PRO A 166 -18.95 21.82 -18.42
C PRO A 166 -17.71 22.71 -18.11
N CYS A 167 -16.75 22.28 -17.27
CA CYS A 167 -15.53 23.08 -17.05
C CYS A 167 -14.25 22.22 -17.06
N ILE A 168 -13.48 22.35 -18.13
CA ILE A 168 -12.01 22.43 -18.14
C ILE A 168 -11.69 23.96 -18.05
N PRO A 169 -10.58 24.50 -17.47
CA PRO A 169 -9.23 23.93 -17.25
C PRO A 169 -8.56 24.17 -15.87
N HIS A 170 -7.41 23.51 -15.68
CA HIS A 170 -6.22 23.88 -14.88
C HIS A 170 -6.36 24.36 -13.41
N LEU A 171 -5.69 23.67 -12.49
CA LEU A 171 -4.59 24.30 -11.73
C LEU A 171 -3.67 23.26 -11.07
N VAL A 172 -2.39 23.60 -11.14
CA VAL A 172 -1.24 22.99 -10.47
C VAL A 172 -1.23 23.41 -9.00
N MET A 173 -0.97 22.47 -8.10
CA MET A 173 -0.08 22.58 -6.94
C MET A 173 0.24 21.20 -6.40
#